data_AF-A0A5D2JC28-F1
#
_entry.id   AF-A0A5D2JC28-F1
#
_cell.length_a   1.000
_cell.length_b   1.000
_cell.length_c   1.000
_cell.angle_alpha   90.00
_cell.angle_beta   90.00
_cell.angle_gamma   90.00
#
_symmetry.space_group_name_H-M   'P 1'
#
loop_
_entity.id
_entity.type
_entity.pdbx_description
1 polymer ?
#
loop_
_entity_poly.entity_id
_entity_poly.type
_entity_poly.pdbx_seq_one_letter_code
_entity_poly.pdbx_strand_id
1 'polypeptide(L)'
;MEKIDYQDELKKERRLVRSLVYEIGYRKEQVSEMEHKYDKTTTAFQELVDGLVAKIDSKDSSLRDWELRYNETVRQLKGENAVFHLVFAKEIQKERDENLKLKCQPGFRTKLVEDYISRNDNDMERSSLLNEMEGPKENVACQNLIELEKTTSEQIAALKKELEEKSEALKDMENRNSCLTVKQVLTNQELQDARKESIRGLNDFLNNQTNLKNEKNGRD
;
A
#
# COMPACT_ATOMS: atom_id res chain seq x y z
N MET A 1 15.15 -86.64 49.07
CA MET A 1 15.72 -86.30 47.75
C MET A 1 14.61 -86.55 46.74
N GLU A 2 13.88 -85.51 46.34
CA GLU A 2 12.89 -85.63 45.27
C GLU A 2 13.63 -85.98 43.97
N LYS A 3 13.29 -87.14 43.39
CA LYS A 3 13.72 -87.48 42.03
C LYS A 3 12.88 -86.62 41.09
N ILE A 4 13.42 -85.46 40.74
CA ILE A 4 12.89 -84.64 39.65
C ILE A 4 12.97 -85.50 38.39
N ASP A 5 11.82 -85.70 37.73
CA ASP A 5 11.75 -86.37 36.44
C ASP A 5 12.22 -85.41 35.35
N TYR A 6 13.53 -85.44 35.11
CA TYR A 6 14.22 -84.62 34.11
C TYR A 6 13.55 -84.65 32.72
N GLN A 7 12.84 -85.75 32.38
CA GLN A 7 12.21 -85.90 31.07
C GLN A 7 10.96 -85.00 30.93
N ASP A 8 10.22 -84.81 32.01
CA ASP A 8 9.03 -83.96 32.06
C ASP A 8 9.39 -82.48 32.14
N GLU A 9 10.46 -82.13 32.86
CA GLU A 9 11.04 -80.78 32.86
C GLU A 9 11.48 -80.37 31.45
N LEU A 10 12.20 -81.25 30.76
CA LEU A 10 12.69 -80.99 29.40
C LEU A 10 11.55 -80.86 28.37
N LYS A 11 10.42 -81.54 28.59
CA LYS A 11 9.19 -81.33 27.80
C LYS A 11 8.55 -79.97 28.06
N LYS A 12 8.49 -79.54 29.32
CA LYS A 12 7.96 -78.21 29.71
C LYS A 12 8.80 -77.10 29.10
N GLU A 13 10.12 -77.19 29.20
CA GLU A 13 11.04 -76.24 28.56
C GLU A 13 10.85 -76.20 27.04
N ARG A 14 10.77 -77.35 26.36
CA ARG A 14 10.52 -77.38 24.90
C ARG A 14 9.17 -76.78 24.49
N ARG A 15 8.15 -76.81 25.36
CA ARG A 15 6.88 -76.12 25.11
C ARG A 15 7.04 -74.62 25.30
N LEU A 16 7.72 -74.20 26.37
CA LEU A 16 8.01 -72.80 26.64
C LEU A 16 8.82 -72.16 25.50
N VAL A 17 9.90 -72.81 25.06
CA VAL A 17 10.75 -72.33 23.96
C VAL A 17 9.93 -72.16 22.67
N ARG A 18 9.05 -73.12 22.34
CA ARG A 18 8.17 -72.99 21.16
C ARG A 18 7.20 -71.81 21.29
N SER A 19 6.63 -71.60 22.47
CA SER A 19 5.76 -70.44 22.75
C SER A 19 6.54 -69.13 22.58
N LEU A 20 7.75 -69.05 23.12
CA LEU A 20 8.60 -67.87 23.03
C LEU A 20 9.03 -67.58 21.58
N VAL A 21 9.40 -68.60 20.81
CA VAL A 21 9.75 -68.44 19.38
C VAL A 21 8.57 -67.89 18.59
N TYR A 22 7.37 -68.42 18.83
CA TYR A 22 6.15 -67.91 18.20
C TYR A 22 5.91 -66.44 18.57
N GLU A 23 6.03 -66.09 19.86
CA GLU A 23 5.81 -64.73 20.33
C GLU A 23 6.87 -63.73 19.83
N ILE A 24 8.15 -64.15 19.75
CA ILE A 24 9.22 -63.34 19.15
C ILE A 24 8.91 -63.08 17.67
N GLY A 25 8.51 -64.10 16.92
CA GLY A 25 8.13 -63.96 15.52
C GLY A 25 6.96 -62.99 15.34
N TYR A 26 5.92 -63.14 16.15
CA TYR A 26 4.76 -62.26 16.14
C TYR A 26 5.11 -60.81 16.47
N ARG A 27 5.90 -60.58 17.53
CA ARG A 27 6.34 -59.22 17.91
C ARG A 27 7.25 -58.60 16.85
N LYS A 28 8.11 -59.39 16.20
CA LYS A 28 8.97 -58.93 15.12
C LYS A 28 8.15 -58.40 13.93
N GLU A 29 7.09 -59.11 13.55
CA GLU A 29 6.19 -58.66 12.50
C GLU A 29 5.50 -57.34 12.86
N GLN A 30 4.97 -57.24 14.10
CA GLN A 30 4.35 -55.99 14.56
C GLN A 30 5.31 -54.79 14.52
N VAL A 31 6.58 -54.99 14.92
CA VAL A 31 7.59 -53.92 14.85
C VAL A 31 7.83 -53.51 13.40
N SER A 32 7.97 -54.47 12.48
CA SER A 32 8.16 -54.17 11.06
C SER A 32 6.97 -53.40 10.46
N GLU A 33 5.73 -53.74 10.83
CA GLU A 33 4.55 -52.98 10.40
C GLU A 33 4.54 -51.55 10.94
N MET A 34 4.95 -51.37 12.20
CA MET A 34 5.01 -50.06 12.84
C MET A 34 6.10 -49.18 12.24
N GLU A 35 7.28 -49.74 11.95
CA GLU A 35 8.37 -49.05 11.24
C GLU A 35 7.89 -48.59 9.85
N HIS A 36 7.25 -49.48 9.07
CA HIS A 36 6.73 -49.11 7.76
C HIS A 36 5.69 -47.99 7.83
N LYS A 37 4.77 -48.04 8.81
CA LYS A 37 3.78 -46.97 9.03
C LYS A 37 4.48 -45.65 9.39
N TYR A 38 5.48 -45.70 10.26
CA TYR A 38 6.26 -44.53 10.66
C TYR A 38 6.97 -43.90 9.47
N ASP A 39 7.67 -44.68 8.64
CA ASP A 39 8.39 -44.20 7.46
C ASP A 39 7.43 -43.57 6.44
N LYS A 40 6.26 -44.20 6.23
CA LYS A 40 5.21 -43.66 5.38
C LYS A 40 4.69 -42.33 5.89
N THR A 41 4.44 -42.21 7.20
CA THR A 41 4.01 -40.93 7.80
C THR A 41 5.10 -39.87 7.71
N THR A 42 6.35 -40.23 7.95
CA THR A 42 7.50 -39.32 7.87
C THR A 42 7.67 -38.78 6.45
N THR A 43 7.54 -39.64 5.44
CA THR A 43 7.58 -39.23 4.03
C THR A 43 6.46 -38.25 3.69
N ALA A 44 5.22 -38.55 4.10
CA ALA A 44 4.09 -37.66 3.86
C ALA A 44 4.25 -36.29 4.56
N PHE A 45 4.81 -36.28 5.78
CA PHE A 45 5.12 -35.03 6.46
C PHE A 45 6.21 -34.23 5.74
N GLN A 46 7.25 -34.90 5.25
CA GLN A 46 8.32 -34.23 4.50
C GLN A 46 7.78 -33.57 3.23
N GLU A 47 6.96 -34.27 2.45
CA GLU A 47 6.31 -33.71 1.25
C GLU A 47 5.46 -32.47 1.58
N LEU A 48 4.73 -32.51 2.70
CA LEU A 48 3.92 -31.37 3.15
C LEU A 48 4.81 -30.18 3.56
N VAL A 49 5.90 -30.43 4.28
CA VAL A 49 6.86 -29.40 4.68
C VAL A 49 7.50 -28.76 3.45
N ASP A 50 7.98 -29.56 2.50
CA ASP A 50 8.61 -29.08 1.27
C ASP A 50 7.62 -28.22 0.44
N GLY A 51 6.36 -28.66 0.35
CA GLY A 51 5.30 -27.90 -0.30
C GLY A 51 4.99 -26.55 0.39
N LEU A 52 5.04 -26.52 1.72
CA LEU A 52 4.87 -25.27 2.48
C LEU A 52 6.07 -24.33 2.29
N VAL A 53 7.29 -24.85 2.33
CA VAL A 53 8.52 -24.07 2.10
C VAL A 53 8.49 -23.43 0.71
N ALA A 54 8.21 -24.21 -0.34
CA ALA A 54 8.11 -23.68 -1.70
C ALA A 54 7.05 -22.57 -1.83
N LYS A 55 5.94 -22.68 -1.09
CA LYS A 55 4.88 -21.67 -1.08
C LYS A 55 5.29 -20.40 -0.33
N ILE A 56 6.07 -20.52 0.74
CA ILE A 56 6.65 -19.37 1.45
C ILE A 56 7.63 -18.65 0.52
N ASP A 57 8.55 -19.38 -0.11
CA ASP A 57 9.56 -18.81 -1.00
C ASP A 57 8.92 -18.07 -2.19
N SER A 58 7.86 -18.63 -2.76
CA SER A 58 7.09 -17.98 -3.83
C SER A 58 6.45 -16.66 -3.39
N LYS A 59 5.89 -16.62 -2.17
CA LYS A 59 5.28 -15.40 -1.60
C LYS A 59 6.33 -14.35 -1.26
N ASP A 60 7.45 -14.77 -0.68
CA ASP A 60 8.56 -13.87 -0.35
C ASP A 60 9.17 -13.24 -1.60
N SER A 61 9.32 -14.02 -2.67
CA SER A 61 9.76 -13.49 -3.98
C SER A 61 8.79 -12.44 -4.52
N SER A 62 7.49 -12.73 -4.47
CA SER A 62 6.45 -11.79 -4.92
C SER A 62 6.45 -10.51 -4.08
N LEU A 63 6.66 -10.62 -2.77
CA LEU A 63 6.70 -9.47 -1.86
C LEU A 63 7.91 -8.57 -2.16
N ARG A 64 9.09 -9.15 -2.40
CA ARG A 64 10.29 -8.40 -2.82
C ARG A 64 10.09 -7.65 -4.13
N ASP A 65 9.40 -8.27 -5.09
CA ASP A 65 9.08 -7.62 -6.38
C ASP A 65 8.11 -6.44 -6.20
N TRP A 66 7.09 -6.58 -5.34
CA TRP A 66 6.21 -5.47 -4.96
C TRP A 66 6.96 -4.34 -4.26
N GLU A 67 7.84 -4.67 -3.32
CA GLU A 67 8.67 -3.69 -2.61
C GLU A 67 9.58 -2.91 -3.58
N LEU A 68 10.19 -3.61 -4.54
CA LEU A 68 11.01 -2.98 -5.57
C LEU A 68 10.19 -2.00 -6.43
N ARG A 69 9.03 -2.43 -6.94
CA ARG A 69 8.16 -1.59 -7.75
C ARG A 69 7.65 -0.37 -6.98
N TYR A 70 7.25 -0.56 -5.72
CA TYR A 70 6.82 0.53 -4.86
C TYR A 70 7.93 1.57 -4.67
N ASN A 71 9.14 1.12 -4.33
CA ASN A 71 10.28 2.01 -4.12
C ASN A 71 10.68 2.75 -5.40
N GLU A 72 10.59 2.09 -6.55
CA GLU A 72 10.80 2.72 -7.87
C GLU A 72 9.81 3.86 -8.10
N THR A 73 8.51 3.59 -7.93
CA THR A 73 7.46 4.59 -8.12
C THR A 73 7.62 5.77 -7.15
N VAL A 74 7.92 5.50 -5.87
CA VAL A 74 8.17 6.56 -4.89
C VAL A 74 9.36 7.44 -5.30
N ARG A 75 10.44 6.84 -5.82
CA ARG A 75 11.61 7.57 -6.29
C ARG A 75 11.26 8.45 -7.50
N GLN A 76 10.51 7.92 -8.46
CA GLN A 76 10.04 8.67 -9.64
C GLN A 76 9.19 9.86 -9.23
N LEU A 77 8.17 9.64 -8.38
CA LEU A 77 7.29 10.69 -7.87
C LEU A 77 8.05 11.78 -7.10
N LYS A 78 9.04 11.40 -6.29
CA LYS A 78 9.93 12.38 -5.62
C LYS A 78 10.70 13.23 -6.62
N GLY A 79 11.22 12.60 -7.69
CA GLY A 79 11.91 13.31 -8.77
C GLY A 79 10.99 14.28 -9.51
N GLU A 80 9.81 13.82 -9.92
CA GLU A 80 8.81 14.65 -10.59
C GLU A 80 8.36 15.81 -9.71
N ASN A 81 8.09 15.57 -8.42
CA ASN A 81 7.69 16.62 -7.49
C ASN A 81 8.78 17.68 -7.31
N ALA A 82 10.06 17.28 -7.27
CA ALA A 82 11.17 18.22 -7.23
C ALA A 82 11.26 19.08 -8.50
N VAL A 83 11.03 18.49 -9.68
CA VAL A 83 10.99 19.21 -10.95
C VAL A 83 9.82 20.21 -10.96
N PHE A 84 8.62 19.77 -10.54
CA PHE A 84 7.46 20.66 -10.43
C PHE A 84 7.71 21.86 -9.53
N HIS A 85 8.28 21.64 -8.33
CA HIS A 85 8.64 22.73 -7.44
C HIS A 85 9.64 23.71 -8.07
N LEU A 86 10.64 23.21 -8.81
CA LEU A 86 11.61 24.05 -9.49
C LEU A 86 10.97 24.89 -10.59
N VAL A 87 10.11 24.29 -11.42
CA VAL A 87 9.39 24.98 -12.49
C VAL A 87 8.48 26.05 -11.91
N PHE A 88 7.70 25.70 -10.88
CA PHE A 88 6.78 26.63 -10.23
C PHE A 88 7.50 27.80 -9.57
N ALA A 89 8.63 27.54 -8.90
CA ALA A 89 9.46 28.59 -8.32
C ALA A 89 10.00 29.57 -9.37
N LYS A 90 10.44 29.06 -10.53
CA LYS A 90 10.90 29.91 -11.65
C LYS A 90 9.77 30.77 -12.20
N GLU A 91 8.59 30.20 -12.39
CA GLU A 91 7.44 30.96 -12.92
C GLU A 91 7.00 32.05 -11.94
N ILE A 92 6.92 31.75 -10.64
CA ILE A 92 6.64 32.75 -9.60
C ILE A 92 7.67 33.89 -9.66
N GLN A 93 8.95 33.57 -9.82
CA GLN A 93 9.99 34.59 -9.87
C GLN A 93 9.85 35.49 -11.10
N LYS A 94 9.59 34.90 -12.26
CA LYS A 94 9.34 35.63 -13.51
C LYS A 94 8.15 36.59 -13.38
N GLU A 95 7.02 36.10 -12.86
CA GLU A 95 5.84 36.93 -12.60
C GLU A 95 6.14 38.08 -11.62
N ARG A 96 6.93 37.83 -10.57
CA ARG A 96 7.37 38.88 -9.63
C ARG A 96 8.22 39.94 -10.33
N ASP A 97 9.14 39.54 -11.18
CA ASP A 97 10.03 40.45 -11.91
C ASP A 97 9.24 41.32 -12.91
N GLU A 98 8.27 40.72 -13.61
CA GLU A 98 7.34 41.43 -14.50
C GLU A 98 6.45 42.42 -13.73
N ASN A 99 5.90 42.00 -12.59
CA ASN A 99 5.09 42.86 -11.72
C ASN A 99 5.90 44.06 -11.19
N LEU A 100 7.15 43.84 -10.76
CA LEU A 100 8.07 44.91 -10.37
C LEU A 100 8.28 45.92 -11.50
N LYS A 101 8.53 45.44 -12.73
CA LYS A 101 8.72 46.29 -13.91
C LYS A 101 7.46 47.13 -14.20
N LEU A 102 6.29 46.52 -14.16
CA LEU A 102 5.01 47.20 -14.35
C LEU A 102 4.73 48.21 -13.24
N LYS A 103 5.09 47.91 -11.99
CA LYS A 103 4.91 48.83 -10.86
C LYS A 103 5.80 50.08 -10.97
N CYS A 104 7.01 49.96 -11.52
CA CYS A 104 7.92 51.08 -11.69
C CYS A 104 7.55 52.00 -12.86
N GLN A 105 6.92 51.50 -13.92
CA GLN A 105 6.58 52.28 -15.13
C GLN A 105 5.66 53.50 -14.87
N PRO A 106 4.55 53.38 -14.11
CA PRO A 106 3.67 54.50 -13.79
C PRO A 106 4.40 55.63 -13.08
N GLY A 107 5.27 55.32 -12.11
CA GLY A 107 6.00 56.34 -11.35
C GLY A 107 6.92 57.21 -12.22
N PHE A 108 7.54 56.63 -13.25
CA PHE A 108 8.32 57.40 -14.23
C PHE A 108 7.42 58.25 -15.14
N ARG A 109 6.28 57.72 -15.60
CA ARG A 109 5.34 58.47 -16.44
C ARG A 109 4.67 59.61 -15.67
N THR A 110 4.29 59.39 -14.42
CA THR A 110 3.69 60.41 -13.54
C THR A 110 4.67 61.55 -13.31
N LYS A 111 5.94 61.27 -12.97
CA LYS A 111 6.98 62.31 -12.84
C LYS A 111 7.24 63.07 -14.13
N LEU A 112 7.26 62.38 -15.27
CA LEU A 112 7.47 63.05 -16.57
C LEU A 112 6.30 63.99 -16.90
N VAL A 113 5.07 63.58 -16.59
CA VAL A 113 3.86 64.40 -16.76
C VAL A 113 3.84 65.57 -15.79
N GLU A 114 4.19 65.37 -14.52
CA GLU A 114 4.32 66.43 -13.52
C GLU A 114 5.39 67.46 -13.91
N ASP A 115 6.56 67.00 -14.40
CA ASP A 115 7.63 67.86 -14.90
C ASP A 115 7.21 68.63 -16.16
N TYR A 116 6.44 68.02 -17.05
CA TYR A 116 5.92 68.67 -18.25
C TYR A 116 4.86 69.73 -17.90
N ILE A 117 3.93 69.39 -17.01
CA ILE A 117 2.91 70.33 -16.50
C ILE A 117 3.58 71.52 -15.81
N SER A 118 4.63 71.29 -15.02
CA SER A 118 5.35 72.35 -14.30
C SER A 118 6.21 73.24 -15.21
N ARG A 119 6.50 72.81 -16.45
CA ARG A 119 7.25 73.61 -17.45
C ARG A 119 6.35 74.41 -18.37
N ASN A 120 5.08 74.01 -18.51
CA ASN A 120 4.10 74.66 -19.35
C ASN A 120 3.04 75.39 -18.50
N ASP A 121 3.45 76.47 -17.82
CA ASP A 121 2.57 77.43 -17.15
C ASP A 121 1.91 78.42 -18.14
N ASN A 122 1.51 77.95 -19.32
CA ASN A 122 0.75 78.75 -20.29
C ASN A 122 -0.68 78.23 -20.37
N ASP A 123 -1.57 78.83 -19.58
CA ASP A 123 -3.02 78.56 -19.54
C ASP A 123 -3.70 78.64 -20.92
N MET A 124 -3.08 79.34 -21.87
CA MET A 124 -3.61 79.56 -23.22
C MET A 124 -3.59 78.30 -24.11
N GLU A 125 -2.58 77.43 -23.97
CA GLU A 125 -2.52 76.16 -24.72
C GLU A 125 -3.45 75.10 -24.14
N ARG A 126 -3.70 75.14 -22.82
CA ARG A 126 -4.62 74.21 -22.14
C ARG A 126 -6.04 74.32 -22.66
N SER A 127 -6.55 75.54 -22.91
CA SER A 127 -7.89 75.74 -23.45
C SER A 127 -8.00 75.32 -24.92
N SER A 128 -6.93 75.48 -25.71
CA SER A 128 -6.92 75.08 -27.12
C SER A 128 -6.89 73.57 -27.29
N LEU A 129 -6.09 72.87 -26.46
CA LEU A 129 -6.01 71.41 -26.45
C LEU A 129 -7.28 70.75 -25.86
N LEU A 130 -7.93 71.39 -24.88
CA LEU A 130 -9.23 70.90 -24.38
C LEU A 130 -10.32 70.93 -25.44
N ASN A 131 -10.36 71.99 -26.28
CA ASN A 131 -11.29 72.08 -27.40
C ASN A 131 -10.97 71.10 -28.53
N GLU A 132 -9.70 70.74 -28.74
CA GLU A 132 -9.31 69.67 -29.68
C GLU A 132 -9.68 68.26 -29.16
N MET A 133 -9.66 68.05 -27.84
CA MET A 133 -10.13 66.80 -27.21
C MET A 133 -11.67 66.69 -27.13
N GLU A 134 -12.40 67.77 -27.47
CA GLU A 134 -13.87 67.82 -27.54
C GLU A 134 -14.39 67.61 -28.99
N GLY A 135 -13.50 67.25 -29.93
CA GLY A 135 -13.84 66.66 -31.24
C GLY A 135 -14.34 65.21 -31.12
N PRO A 136 -14.99 64.66 -32.17
CA PRO A 136 -16.07 63.68 -32.03
C PRO A 136 -15.63 62.48 -31.19
N LYS A 137 -16.47 62.12 -30.21
CA LYS A 137 -16.43 60.84 -29.49
C LYS A 137 -16.49 59.71 -30.51
N GLU A 138 -15.35 59.36 -31.08
CA GLU A 138 -15.19 58.24 -31.96
C GLU A 138 -15.39 57.00 -31.08
N ASN A 139 -16.36 56.19 -31.49
CA ASN A 139 -16.79 54.94 -30.88
C ASN A 139 -15.73 53.83 -31.01
N VAL A 140 -14.46 54.12 -30.72
CA VAL A 140 -13.32 53.26 -31.06
C VAL A 140 -12.49 52.98 -29.81
N ALA A 141 -13.06 52.17 -28.90
CA ALA A 141 -12.32 51.37 -27.92
C ALA A 141 -13.22 50.41 -27.09
N CYS A 142 -14.54 50.52 -27.16
CA CYS A 142 -15.43 49.68 -26.34
C CYS A 142 -15.54 48.23 -26.84
N GLN A 143 -15.37 47.99 -28.15
CA GLN A 143 -15.53 46.64 -28.72
C GLN A 143 -14.46 45.65 -28.22
N ASN A 144 -13.20 46.09 -28.15
CA ASN A 144 -12.07 45.26 -27.70
C ASN A 144 -12.13 44.96 -26.19
N LEU A 145 -12.63 45.91 -25.38
CA LEU A 145 -12.82 45.71 -23.95
C LEU A 145 -13.95 44.72 -23.65
N ILE A 146 -15.06 44.81 -24.40
CA ILE A 146 -16.19 43.89 -24.27
C ILE A 146 -15.80 42.47 -24.73
N GLU A 147 -15.04 42.33 -25.81
CA GLU A 147 -14.50 41.02 -26.24
C GLU A 147 -13.50 40.44 -25.23
N LEU A 148 -12.64 41.26 -24.64
CA LEU A 148 -11.70 40.83 -23.61
C LEU A 148 -12.43 40.39 -22.33
N GLU A 149 -13.48 41.11 -21.92
CA GLU A 149 -14.30 40.76 -20.76
C GLU A 149 -15.08 39.47 -21.00
N LYS A 150 -15.60 39.28 -22.23
CA LYS A 150 -16.32 38.07 -22.62
C LYS A 150 -15.40 36.84 -22.64
N THR A 151 -14.21 36.96 -23.23
CA THR A 151 -13.21 35.87 -23.28
C THR A 151 -12.65 35.53 -21.90
N THR A 152 -12.39 36.52 -21.04
CA THR A 152 -11.97 36.26 -19.66
C THR A 152 -13.07 35.61 -18.83
N SER A 153 -14.34 36.01 -19.01
CA SER A 153 -15.48 35.37 -18.34
C SER A 153 -15.69 33.92 -18.77
N GLU A 154 -15.52 33.61 -20.07
CA GLU A 154 -15.56 32.24 -20.59
C GLU A 154 -14.42 31.37 -20.03
N GLN A 155 -13.20 31.91 -19.94
CA GLN A 155 -12.06 31.20 -19.32
C GLN A 155 -12.30 30.94 -17.82
N ILE A 156 -12.86 31.90 -17.08
CA ILE A 156 -13.21 31.72 -15.66
C ILE A 156 -14.28 30.63 -15.50
N ALA A 157 -15.29 30.59 -16.40
CA ALA A 157 -16.31 29.56 -16.37
C ALA A 157 -15.73 28.16 -16.66
N ALA A 158 -14.82 28.04 -17.62
CA ALA A 158 -14.14 26.79 -17.94
C ALA A 158 -13.30 26.29 -16.75
N LEU A 159 -12.51 27.17 -16.13
CA LEU A 159 -11.69 26.82 -14.96
C LEU A 159 -12.54 26.42 -13.76
N LYS A 160 -13.68 27.07 -13.52
CA LYS A 160 -14.62 26.68 -12.45
C LYS A 160 -15.19 25.29 -12.69
N LYS A 161 -15.55 24.97 -13.93
CA LYS A 161 -16.06 23.66 -14.30
C LYS A 161 -15.00 22.57 -14.11
N GLU A 162 -13.78 22.82 -14.56
CA GLU A 162 -12.67 21.88 -14.40
C GLU A 162 -12.32 21.66 -12.92
N LEU A 163 -12.37 22.72 -12.10
CA LEU A 163 -12.16 22.63 -10.66
C LEU A 163 -13.25 21.77 -9.98
N GLU A 164 -14.52 21.94 -10.38
CA GLU A 164 -15.63 21.14 -9.86
C GLU A 164 -15.47 19.65 -10.23
N GLU A 165 -15.18 19.35 -11.50
CA GLU A 165 -14.96 17.98 -11.97
C GLU A 165 -13.78 17.31 -11.25
N LYS A 166 -12.68 18.04 -11.03
CA LYS A 166 -11.52 17.54 -10.28
C LYS A 166 -11.82 17.36 -8.80
N SER A 167 -12.60 18.25 -8.20
CA SER A 167 -13.05 18.15 -6.81
C SER A 167 -13.91 16.89 -6.60
N GLU A 168 -14.85 16.63 -7.50
CA GLU A 168 -15.71 15.44 -7.45
C GLU A 168 -14.90 14.14 -7.65
N ALA A 169 -13.97 14.13 -8.60
CA ALA A 169 -13.07 12.99 -8.80
C ALA A 169 -12.17 12.72 -7.58
N LEU A 170 -11.69 13.77 -6.90
CA LEU A 170 -10.88 13.64 -5.70
C LEU A 170 -11.68 13.07 -4.53
N LYS A 171 -12.94 13.50 -4.38
CA LYS A 171 -13.87 12.98 -3.38
C LYS A 171 -14.20 11.49 -3.62
N ASP A 172 -14.41 11.07 -4.87
CA ASP A 172 -14.62 9.65 -5.20
C ASP A 172 -13.39 8.80 -4.86
N MET A 173 -12.20 9.29 -5.20
CA MET A 173 -10.94 8.64 -4.85
C MET A 173 -10.75 8.51 -3.33
N GLU A 174 -11.06 9.55 -2.56
CA GLU A 174 -10.98 9.53 -1.10
C GLU A 174 -11.97 8.53 -0.47
N ASN A 175 -13.19 8.47 -1.00
CA ASN A 175 -14.19 7.48 -0.59
C ASN A 175 -13.71 6.05 -0.87
N ARG A 176 -13.12 5.82 -2.05
CA ARG A 176 -12.60 4.50 -2.45
C ARG A 176 -11.42 4.09 -1.57
N ASN A 177 -10.53 5.01 -1.24
CA ASN A 177 -9.40 4.75 -0.35
C ASN A 177 -9.86 4.45 1.09
N SER A 178 -10.87 5.17 1.59
CA SER A 178 -11.49 4.90 2.88
C SER A 178 -12.11 3.49 2.92
N CYS A 179 -12.84 3.10 1.87
CA CYS A 179 -13.41 1.76 1.74
C CYS A 179 -12.34 0.65 1.73
N LEU A 180 -11.27 0.85 0.96
CA LEU A 180 -10.14 -0.09 0.91
C LEU A 180 -9.46 -0.23 2.27
N THR A 181 -9.27 0.88 3.00
CA THR A 181 -8.69 0.87 4.35
C THR A 181 -9.54 0.04 5.31
N VAL A 182 -10.86 0.24 5.32
CA VAL A 182 -11.78 -0.56 6.16
C VAL A 182 -11.71 -2.03 5.78
N LYS A 183 -11.72 -2.35 4.48
CA LYS A 183 -11.64 -3.73 4.00
C LYS A 183 -10.33 -4.42 4.39
N GLN A 184 -9.21 -3.70 4.30
CA GLN A 184 -7.90 -4.19 4.74
C GLN A 184 -7.90 -4.54 6.23
N VAL A 185 -8.44 -3.66 7.07
CA VAL A 185 -8.54 -3.88 8.52
C VAL A 185 -9.38 -5.11 8.83
N LEU A 186 -10.55 -5.23 8.20
CA LEU A 186 -11.45 -6.38 8.40
C LEU A 186 -10.80 -7.71 7.98
N THR A 187 -10.20 -7.77 6.79
CA THR A 187 -9.53 -9.00 6.32
C THR A 187 -8.32 -9.37 7.19
N ASN A 188 -7.56 -8.38 7.67
CA ASN A 188 -6.47 -8.63 8.60
C ASN A 188 -6.98 -9.17 9.95
N GLN A 189 -8.13 -8.68 10.43
CA GLN A 189 -8.76 -9.16 11.64
C GLN A 189 -9.24 -10.61 11.49
N GLU A 190 -9.94 -10.93 10.41
CA GLU A 190 -10.37 -12.30 10.09
C GLU A 190 -9.19 -13.27 10.02
N LEU A 191 -8.07 -12.85 9.41
CA LEU A 191 -6.85 -13.64 9.36
C LEU A 191 -6.27 -13.89 10.76
N GLN A 192 -6.27 -12.87 11.64
CA GLN A 192 -5.81 -13.04 13.01
C GLN A 192 -6.72 -13.99 13.80
N ASP A 193 -8.03 -13.91 13.61
CA ASP A 193 -8.99 -14.75 14.31
C ASP A 193 -8.89 -16.22 13.84
N ALA A 194 -8.76 -16.45 12.53
CA ALA A 194 -8.49 -17.79 11.99
C ALA A 194 -7.17 -18.38 12.52
N ARG A 195 -6.12 -17.56 12.68
CA ARG A 195 -4.85 -17.98 13.29
C ARG A 195 -5.03 -18.37 14.75
N LYS A 196 -5.73 -17.56 15.54
CA LYS A 196 -6.02 -17.86 16.95
C LYS A 196 -6.81 -19.15 17.09
N GLU A 197 -7.81 -19.36 16.24
CA GLU A 197 -8.64 -20.55 16.26
C GLU A 197 -7.85 -21.82 15.89
N SER A 198 -6.96 -21.72 14.89
CA SER A 198 -6.06 -22.83 14.53
C SER A 198 -5.10 -23.19 15.67
N ILE A 199 -4.48 -22.19 16.32
CA ILE A 199 -3.61 -22.41 17.48
C ILE A 199 -4.38 -23.03 18.64
N ARG A 200 -5.61 -22.53 18.92
CA ARG A 200 -6.47 -23.08 19.98
C ARG A 200 -6.79 -24.55 19.70
N GLY A 201 -7.21 -24.88 18.49
CA GLY A 201 -7.52 -26.26 18.09
C GLY A 201 -6.32 -27.21 18.21
N LEU A 202 -5.11 -26.74 17.84
CA LEU A 202 -3.88 -27.52 18.02
C LEU A 202 -3.55 -27.75 19.50
N ASN A 203 -3.67 -26.72 20.34
CA ASN A 203 -3.45 -26.84 21.78
C ASN A 203 -4.46 -27.80 22.43
N ASP A 204 -5.74 -27.71 22.06
CA ASP A 204 -6.78 -28.62 22.55
C ASP A 204 -6.47 -30.07 22.16
N PHE A 205 -6.03 -30.31 20.92
CA PHE A 205 -5.61 -31.62 20.45
C PHE A 205 -4.42 -32.18 21.25
N LEU A 206 -3.36 -31.38 21.44
CA LEU A 206 -2.17 -31.79 22.19
C LEU A 206 -2.49 -32.04 23.67
N ASN A 207 -3.32 -31.21 24.28
CA ASN A 207 -3.77 -31.41 25.68
C ASN A 207 -4.58 -32.70 25.83
N ASN A 208 -5.50 -32.99 24.90
CA ASN A 208 -6.27 -34.22 24.90
C ASN A 208 -5.37 -35.47 24.72
N GLN A 209 -4.35 -35.39 23.86
CA GLN A 209 -3.39 -36.46 23.67
C GLN A 209 -2.52 -36.69 24.92
N THR A 210 -2.13 -35.61 25.61
CA THR A 210 -1.37 -35.67 26.86
C THR A 210 -2.19 -36.28 28.00
N ASN A 211 -3.47 -35.90 28.13
CA ASN A 211 -4.39 -36.46 29.10
C ASN A 211 -4.65 -37.96 28.86
N LEU A 212 -4.83 -38.38 27.61
CA LEU A 212 -4.96 -39.80 27.25
C LEU A 212 -3.71 -40.62 27.60
N LYS A 213 -2.52 -40.02 27.49
CA LYS A 213 -1.26 -40.67 27.86
C LYS A 213 -1.12 -40.80 29.38
N ASN A 214 -1.53 -39.78 30.14
CA ASN A 214 -1.51 -39.79 31.60
C ASN A 214 -2.54 -40.78 32.18
N GLU A 215 -3.74 -40.90 31.59
CA GLU A 215 -4.74 -41.90 32.00
C GLU A 215 -4.31 -43.36 31.74
N LYS A 216 -3.47 -43.60 30.73
CA LYS A 216 -2.88 -44.92 30.47
C LYS A 216 -1.78 -45.25 31.47
N ASN A 217 -0.96 -44.28 31.85
CA ASN A 217 0.17 -44.49 32.77
C ASN A 217 -0.24 -44.54 34.26
N GLY A 218 -1.46 -44.11 34.62
CA GLY A 218 -1.98 -44.17 35.99
C GLY A 218 -2.85 -45.40 36.29
N ARG A 219 -2.92 -46.36 35.37
CA ARG A 219 -3.72 -47.59 35.49
C ARG A 219 -2.87 -48.87 35.67
N ASP A 220 -1.58 -48.71 35.90
CA ASP A 220 -0.63 -49.75 36.32
C ASP A 220 -0.28 -49.57 37.81
#